data_AF-D8PEZ0-F1
#
_entry.id   AF-D8PEZ0-F1
#
_cell.length_a   1.000
_cell.length_b   1.000
_cell.length_c   1.000
_cell.angle_alpha   90.00
_cell.angle_beta   90.00
_cell.angle_gamma   90.00
#
_symmetry.space_group_name_H-M   'P 1'
#
loop_
_entity.id
_entity.type
_entity.pdbx_description
1 polymer ?
#
loop_
_entity_poly.entity_id
_entity_poly.type
_entity_poly.pdbx_seq_one_letter_code
_entity_poly.pdbx_strand_id
1 'polypeptide(L)'
;MSYPEDFDYLVLSNKAEFARLEPHVQVAYCIHQFEAEVNNGGFDQFFTNPTGEYVRETIQALTDIGATKTCNLLRRAVAIGFPSGYPADASDYESAFVGDGVEGLDPLDEEFYRYAEPLADLVNAYLARGI
;
A
#
# COMPACT_ATOMS: atom_id res chain seq x y z
N MET A 1 -8.54 -12.80 12.88
CA MET A 1 -8.85 -12.31 11.52
C MET A 1 -8.18 -13.23 10.51
N SER A 2 -8.82 -13.48 9.37
CA SER A 2 -8.30 -14.18 8.20
C SER A 2 -8.12 -13.18 7.05
N TYR A 3 -6.90 -13.05 6.54
CA TYR A 3 -6.61 -12.26 5.35
C TYR A 3 -6.74 -13.14 4.09
N PRO A 4 -7.35 -12.65 2.99
CA PRO A 4 -7.86 -11.29 2.79
C PRO A 4 -9.32 -11.07 3.20
N GLU A 5 -10.11 -12.13 3.39
CA GLU A 5 -11.59 -12.09 3.48
C GLU A 5 -12.14 -11.08 4.51
N ASP A 6 -11.50 -10.93 5.68
CA ASP A 6 -11.95 -9.99 6.71
C ASP A 6 -11.74 -8.51 6.33
N PHE A 7 -10.91 -8.24 5.32
CA PHE A 7 -10.52 -6.90 4.89
C PHE A 7 -11.26 -6.44 3.63
N ASP A 8 -11.83 -7.35 2.83
CA ASP A 8 -12.62 -7.03 1.63
C ASP A 8 -13.78 -6.05 1.91
N TYR A 9 -14.29 -6.05 3.15
CA TYR A 9 -15.41 -5.21 3.61
C TYR A 9 -15.00 -4.13 4.61
N LEU A 10 -13.71 -4.06 4.98
CA LEU A 10 -13.22 -3.07 5.93
C LEU A 10 -12.96 -1.75 5.21
N VAL A 11 -13.98 -0.88 5.19
CA VAL A 11 -13.88 0.45 4.59
C VAL A 11 -13.70 1.50 5.69
N LEU A 12 -12.66 2.32 5.57
CA LEU A 12 -12.40 3.44 6.47
C LEU A 12 -12.66 4.76 5.73
N SER A 13 -13.27 5.71 6.43
CA SER A 13 -13.63 7.00 5.84
C SER A 13 -12.50 8.03 5.93
N ASN A 14 -11.54 7.86 6.83
CA ASN A 14 -10.42 8.78 7.08
C ASN A 14 -9.33 8.19 7.99
N LYS A 15 -8.21 8.90 8.10
CA LYS A 15 -7.08 8.57 8.99
C LYS A 15 -7.43 8.47 10.47
N ALA A 16 -8.46 9.15 10.96
CA ALA A 16 -8.85 9.07 12.37
C ALA A 16 -9.54 7.73 12.71
N GLU A 17 -10.26 7.12 11.75
CA GLU A 17 -10.77 5.75 11.90
C GLU A 17 -9.64 4.74 11.81
N PHE A 18 -8.73 4.91 10.84
CA PHE A 18 -7.52 4.09 10.73
C PHE A 18 -6.69 4.08 12.01
N ALA A 19 -6.44 5.25 12.61
CA ALA A 19 -5.66 5.37 13.83
C ALA A 19 -6.28 4.69 15.07
N ARG A 20 -7.57 4.34 15.02
CA ARG A 20 -8.27 3.61 16.11
C ARG A 20 -8.20 2.09 15.96
N LEU A 21 -7.75 1.59 14.80
CA LEU A 21 -7.54 0.16 14.61
C LEU A 21 -6.37 -0.33 15.46
N GLU A 22 -6.43 -1.59 15.89
CA GLU A 22 -5.28 -2.25 16.51
C GLU A 22 -4.08 -2.24 15.55
N PRO A 23 -2.84 -2.08 16.03
CA PRO A 23 -1.66 -1.92 15.16
C PRO A 23 -1.49 -3.03 14.11
N HIS A 24 -1.81 -4.28 14.45
CA HIS A 24 -1.72 -5.39 13.51
C HIS A 24 -2.79 -5.34 12.41
N VAL A 25 -3.96 -4.74 12.70
CA VAL A 25 -5.03 -4.51 11.72
C VAL A 25 -4.66 -3.38 10.78
N GLN A 26 -4.01 -2.32 11.29
CA GLN A 26 -3.49 -1.23 10.46
C GLN A 26 -2.52 -1.76 9.39
N VAL A 27 -1.61 -2.66 9.78
CA VAL A 27 -0.68 -3.33 8.85
C VAL A 27 -1.45 -4.09 7.76
N ALA A 28 -2.34 -5.00 8.16
CA ALA A 28 -3.09 -5.81 7.20
C ALA A 28 -4.01 -4.96 6.29
N TYR A 29 -4.62 -3.90 6.82
CA TYR A 29 -5.42 -2.95 6.04
C TYR A 29 -4.58 -2.24 4.97
N CYS A 30 -3.38 -1.73 5.32
CA CYS A 30 -2.52 -1.06 4.34
C CYS A 30 -2.11 -2.01 3.21
N ILE A 31 -1.76 -3.27 3.54
CA ILE A 31 -1.43 -4.27 2.53
C ILE A 31 -2.65 -4.60 1.66
N HIS A 32 -3.82 -4.77 2.26
CA HIS A 32 -5.06 -5.05 1.53
C HIS A 32 -5.38 -3.97 0.51
N GLN A 33 -5.44 -2.71 0.96
CA GLN A 33 -5.74 -1.58 0.08
C GLN A 33 -4.68 -1.44 -1.01
N PHE A 34 -3.40 -1.56 -0.66
CA PHE A 34 -2.32 -1.50 -1.65
C PHE A 34 -2.44 -2.59 -2.72
N GLU A 35 -2.63 -3.85 -2.32
CA GLU A 35 -2.84 -4.94 -3.28
C GLU A 35 -4.08 -4.69 -4.15
N ALA A 36 -5.19 -4.27 -3.55
CA ALA A 36 -6.44 -4.04 -4.28
C ALA A 36 -6.29 -2.95 -5.35
N GLU A 37 -5.68 -1.81 -5.02
CA GLU A 37 -5.50 -0.70 -5.96
C GLU A 37 -4.53 -1.06 -7.08
N VAL A 38 -3.37 -1.65 -6.77
CA VAL A 38 -2.38 -1.99 -7.79
C VAL A 38 -2.90 -3.07 -8.74
N ASN A 39 -3.64 -4.07 -8.25
CA ASN A 39 -4.26 -5.06 -9.14
C ASN A 39 -5.39 -4.50 -10.01
N ASN A 40 -6.09 -3.45 -9.55
CA ASN A 40 -7.19 -2.86 -10.30
C ASN A 40 -6.72 -1.84 -11.34
N GLY A 41 -5.67 -1.06 -11.04
CA GLY A 41 -5.22 0.02 -11.91
C GLY A 41 -3.76 0.45 -11.73
N GLY A 42 -2.92 -0.42 -11.15
CA GLY A 42 -1.49 -0.17 -11.00
C GLY A 42 -1.13 0.79 -9.86
N PHE A 43 0.15 1.13 -9.78
CA PHE A 43 0.67 2.12 -8.83
C PHE A 43 0.03 3.50 -9.07
N ASP A 44 -0.35 3.83 -10.31
CA ASP A 44 -1.12 5.03 -10.64
C ASP A 44 -2.39 5.11 -9.80
N GLN A 45 -3.23 4.07 -9.85
CA GLN A 45 -4.47 4.05 -9.09
C GLN A 45 -4.23 4.10 -7.57
N PHE A 46 -3.20 3.41 -7.08
CA PHE A 46 -2.82 3.49 -5.67
C PHE A 46 -2.48 4.92 -5.22
N PHE A 47 -1.82 5.71 -6.07
CA PHE A 47 -1.41 7.08 -5.76
C PHE A 47 -2.47 8.14 -6.04
N THR A 48 -3.42 7.91 -6.95
CA THR A 48 -4.49 8.88 -7.26
C THR A 48 -5.75 8.68 -6.42
N ASN A 49 -6.04 7.46 -5.99
CA ASN A 49 -7.14 7.22 -5.07
C ASN A 49 -6.77 7.68 -3.64
N PRO A 50 -7.76 7.83 -2.74
CA PRO A 50 -7.54 8.16 -1.32
C PRO A 50 -6.54 7.25 -0.59
N THR A 51 -6.24 6.07 -1.13
CA THR A 51 -5.18 5.18 -0.65
C THR A 51 -3.79 5.78 -0.74
N GLY A 52 -3.58 6.76 -1.62
CA GLY A 52 -2.31 7.47 -1.77
C GLY A 52 -1.87 8.16 -0.49
N GLU A 53 -2.82 8.55 0.38
CA GLU A 53 -2.53 9.11 1.71
C GLU A 53 -1.79 8.11 2.64
N TYR A 54 -1.83 6.80 2.33
CA TYR A 54 -1.29 5.70 3.15
C TYR A 54 0.06 5.16 2.67
N VAL A 55 0.75 5.85 1.75
CA VAL A 55 2.05 5.40 1.21
C VAL A 55 3.06 5.08 2.32
N ARG A 56 3.17 5.94 3.34
CA ARG A 56 4.15 5.75 4.42
C ARG A 56 3.82 4.54 5.28
N GLU A 57 2.56 4.39 5.66
CA GLU A 57 2.06 3.27 6.45
C GLU A 57 2.17 1.96 5.67
N THR A 58 1.95 1.99 4.36
CA THR A 58 2.09 0.82 3.47
C THR A 58 3.53 0.38 3.35
N ILE A 59 4.48 1.30 3.21
CA ILE A 59 5.92 0.99 3.22
C ILE A 59 6.32 0.35 4.55
N GLN A 60 5.83 0.87 5.68
CA GLN A 60 6.10 0.29 6.99
C GLN A 60 5.46 -1.09 7.13
N ALA A 61 4.20 -1.26 6.73
CA ALA A 61 3.48 -2.53 6.75
C ALA A 61 4.21 -3.62 5.94
N LEU A 62 4.65 -3.30 4.71
CA LEU A 62 5.43 -4.23 3.87
C LEU A 62 6.75 -4.62 4.53
N THR A 63 7.37 -3.68 5.26
CA THR A 63 8.59 -3.94 6.04
C THR A 63 8.29 -4.88 7.21
N ASP A 64 7.20 -4.66 7.94
CA ASP A 64 6.82 -5.43 9.13
C ASP A 64 6.45 -6.88 8.81
N ILE A 65 5.80 -7.13 7.67
CA ILE A 65 5.48 -8.49 7.21
C ILE A 65 6.65 -9.18 6.50
N GLY A 66 7.75 -8.46 6.25
CA GLY A 66 8.94 -8.99 5.58
C GLY A 66 8.82 -9.10 4.05
N ALA A 67 7.87 -8.40 3.43
CA ALA A 67 7.68 -8.35 1.98
C ALA A 67 8.68 -7.37 1.32
N THR A 68 9.95 -7.75 1.36
CA THR A 68 11.08 -6.88 0.98
C THR A 68 11.10 -6.50 -0.50
N LYS A 69 10.70 -7.41 -1.40
CA LYS A 69 10.68 -7.12 -2.84
C LYS A 69 9.54 -6.18 -3.16
N THR A 70 8.35 -6.44 -2.62
CA THR A 70 7.19 -5.58 -2.79
C THR A 70 7.40 -4.19 -2.17
N CYS A 71 8.04 -4.11 -0.99
CA CYS A 71 8.46 -2.84 -0.39
C CYS A 71 9.39 -2.04 -1.32
N ASN A 72 10.33 -2.71 -1.99
CA ASN A 72 11.24 -2.05 -2.93
C ASN A 72 10.51 -1.55 -4.18
N LEU A 73 9.53 -2.32 -4.70
CA LEU A 73 8.67 -1.86 -5.80
C LEU A 73 7.94 -0.57 -5.44
N LEU A 74 7.27 -0.54 -4.28
CA LEU A 74 6.55 0.65 -3.83
C LEU A 74 7.49 1.85 -3.64
N ARG A 75 8.69 1.65 -3.09
CA ARG A 75 9.68 2.74 -2.94
C ARG A 75 10.14 3.30 -4.28
N ARG A 76 10.33 2.45 -5.30
CA ARG A 76 10.67 2.87 -6.66
C ARG A 76 9.50 3.61 -7.31
N ALA A 77 8.28 3.11 -7.14
CA ALA A 77 7.06 3.76 -7.62
C ALA A 77 6.90 5.15 -6.99
N VAL A 78 7.14 5.29 -5.68
CA VAL A 78 7.12 6.59 -4.99
C VAL A 78 8.18 7.55 -5.54
N ALA A 79 9.40 7.06 -5.83
CA ALA A 79 10.45 7.91 -6.41
C ALA A 79 10.10 8.43 -7.82
N ILE A 80 9.29 7.67 -8.57
CA ILE A 80 8.80 8.06 -9.90
C ILE A 80 7.60 9.01 -9.77
N GLY A 81 6.60 8.63 -8.97
CA GLY A 81 5.35 9.37 -8.78
C GLY A 81 5.49 10.67 -7.99
N PHE A 82 6.48 10.76 -7.11
CA PHE A 82 6.74 11.91 -6.24
C PHE A 82 8.22 12.33 -6.36
N PRO A 83 8.64 12.92 -7.50
CA PRO A 83 10.05 13.25 -7.75
C PRO A 83 10.60 14.32 -6.79
N SER A 84 9.71 15.16 -6.23
CA SER A 84 10.04 16.13 -5.18
C SER A 84 10.00 15.53 -3.76
N GLY A 85 9.72 14.23 -3.66
CA GLY A 85 9.47 13.51 -2.42
C GLY A 85 7.98 13.43 -2.06
N TYR A 86 7.60 12.33 -1.41
CA TYR A 86 6.26 12.20 -0.83
C TYR A 86 6.05 13.27 0.26
N PRO A 87 4.89 13.95 0.31
CA PRO A 87 4.71 15.13 1.16
C PRO A 87 4.75 14.81 2.66
N ALA A 88 5.18 15.80 3.43
CA ALA A 88 5.29 15.72 4.89
C ALA A 88 3.92 15.64 5.57
N ASP A 89 2.94 16.40 5.07
CA ASP A 89 1.54 16.17 5.33
C ASP A 89 1.03 15.17 4.29
N ALA A 90 0.51 14.03 4.73
CA ALA A 90 0.05 13.01 3.80
C ALA A 90 -1.20 13.45 3.04
N SER A 91 -2.00 14.36 3.60
CA SER A 91 -3.21 14.89 2.94
C SER A 91 -2.91 15.70 1.68
N ASP A 92 -1.67 16.16 1.50
CA ASP A 92 -1.20 16.86 0.30
C ASP A 92 -0.79 15.91 -0.85
N TYR A 93 -0.94 14.58 -0.70
CA TYR A 93 -0.44 13.59 -1.66
C TYR A 93 -0.92 13.84 -3.09
N GLU A 94 -2.20 14.17 -3.30
CA GLU A 94 -2.77 14.41 -4.63
C GLU A 94 -2.04 15.54 -5.36
N SER A 95 -1.70 16.60 -4.64
CA SER A 95 -1.00 17.76 -5.20
C SER A 95 0.49 17.51 -5.47
N ALA A 96 1.07 16.52 -4.78
CA ALA A 96 2.47 16.15 -4.89
C ALA A 96 2.72 15.05 -5.93
N PHE A 97 1.70 14.24 -6.24
CA PHE A 97 1.76 13.22 -7.27
C PHE A 97 1.80 13.86 -8.66
N VAL A 98 2.65 13.35 -9.55
CA VAL A 98 2.82 13.93 -10.89
C VAL A 98 1.67 13.66 -11.86
N GLY A 99 0.69 12.85 -11.45
CA GLY A 99 -0.53 12.54 -12.21
C GLY A 99 -0.49 11.15 -12.85
N ASP A 100 -1.60 10.72 -13.45
CA ASP A 100 -1.74 9.39 -14.07
C ASP A 100 -0.88 9.20 -15.34
N GLY A 101 -0.55 7.94 -15.65
CA GLY A 101 0.16 7.57 -16.87
C GLY A 101 1.63 7.97 -16.83
N VAL A 102 2.25 7.96 -15.64
CA VAL A 102 3.65 8.32 -15.48
C VAL A 102 4.53 7.28 -16.16
N GLU A 103 5.30 7.72 -17.16
CA GLU A 103 6.29 6.87 -17.81
C GLU A 103 7.23 6.27 -16.74
N GLY A 104 7.23 4.93 -16.64
CA GLY A 104 8.05 4.19 -15.69
C GLY A 104 7.31 3.49 -14.55
N LEU A 105 6.00 3.74 -14.37
CA LEU A 105 5.18 2.95 -13.45
C LEU A 105 4.71 1.62 -14.05
N ASP A 106 4.36 1.56 -15.34
CA ASP A 106 3.93 0.31 -16.00
C ASP A 106 4.90 -0.88 -15.80
N PRO A 107 6.24 -0.71 -15.93
CA PRO A 107 7.16 -1.82 -15.68
C PRO A 107 7.17 -2.30 -14.22
N LEU A 108 6.83 -1.43 -13.26
CA LEU A 108 6.70 -1.80 -11.85
C LEU A 108 5.39 -2.54 -11.60
N ASP A 109 4.31 -2.15 -12.27
CA ASP A 109 3.04 -2.89 -12.25
C ASP A 109 3.23 -4.32 -12.76
N GLU A 110 3.88 -4.48 -13.91
CA GLU A 110 4.22 -5.80 -14.46
C GLU A 110 5.08 -6.63 -13.49
N GLU A 111 5.98 -6.00 -12.75
CA GLU A 111 6.83 -6.66 -11.78
C GLU A 111 6.05 -7.06 -10.51
N PHE A 112 5.08 -6.23 -10.09
CA PHE A 112 4.15 -6.52 -9.00
C PHE A 112 3.22 -7.70 -9.33
N TYR A 113 2.64 -7.73 -10.53
CA TYR A 113 1.70 -8.78 -10.98
C TYR A 113 2.32 -10.18 -11.05
N ARG A 114 3.65 -10.29 -10.99
CA ARG A 114 4.34 -11.59 -10.87
C ARG A 114 4.23 -12.19 -9.48
N TYR A 115 3.79 -11.43 -8.48
CA TYR A 115 3.62 -11.90 -7.10
C TYR A 115 4.86 -12.64 -6.59
N ALA A 116 6.00 -11.96 -6.61
CA ALA A 116 7.30 -12.54 -6.24
C ALA A 116 7.41 -12.93 -4.74
N GLU A 117 6.45 -12.51 -3.92
CA GLU A 117 6.29 -12.81 -2.49
C GLU A 117 4.83 -13.18 -2.21
N PRO A 118 4.55 -14.18 -1.34
CA PRO A 118 3.19 -14.62 -1.02
C PRO A 118 2.56 -13.69 0.03
N LEU A 119 2.10 -12.50 -0.38
CA LEU A 119 1.64 -11.45 0.54
C LEU A 119 0.56 -11.93 1.52
N ALA A 120 -0.42 -12.71 1.05
CA ALA A 120 -1.46 -13.27 1.92
C ALA A 120 -0.89 -14.16 3.04
N ASP A 121 0.08 -15.02 2.73
CA ASP A 121 0.72 -15.88 3.74
C ASP A 121 1.54 -15.05 4.72
N LEU A 122 2.23 -14.02 4.24
CA LEU A 122 3.03 -13.11 5.07
C LEU A 122 2.15 -12.32 6.04
N VAL A 123 1.02 -11.77 5.56
CA VAL A 123 0.05 -11.05 6.38
C VAL A 123 -0.57 -11.98 7.43
N ASN A 124 -1.03 -13.17 7.03
CA ASN A 124 -1.61 -14.14 7.97
C ASN A 124 -0.59 -14.59 9.03
N ALA A 125 0.67 -14.80 8.64
CA ALA A 125 1.75 -15.12 9.58
C ALA A 125 2.05 -13.96 10.55
N TYR A 126 1.95 -12.71 10.09
CA TYR A 126 2.09 -11.53 10.94
C TYR A 126 0.94 -11.39 11.93
N LEU A 127 -0.31 -11.52 11.45
CA LEU A 127 -1.52 -11.47 12.29
C LEU A 127 -1.50 -12.55 13.38
N ALA A 128 -1.04 -13.76 13.07
CA ALA A 128 -0.94 -14.85 14.05
C ALA A 128 0.11 -14.61 15.16
N ARG A 129 1.06 -13.69 14.97
CA ARG A 129 2.08 -13.32 15.98
C ARG A 129 1.62 -12.16 16.86
N GLY A 130 0.70 -11.34 16.36
CA GLY A 130 0.20 -10.12 17.02
C GLY A 130 -1.05 -10.33 17.87
N ILE A 131 -1.46 -11.59 18.08
CA ILE A 131 -2.59 -12.02 18.93
C ILE A 131 -2.03 -12.80 20.12
#